data_AF-A0A940CKD4-F1
#
_entry.id   AF-A0A940CKD4-F1
#
_cell.length_a   1.000
_cell.length_b   1.000
_cell.length_c   1.000
_cell.angle_alpha   90.00
_cell.angle_beta   90.00
_cell.angle_gamma   90.00
#
_symmetry.space_group_name_H-M   'P 1'
#
loop_
_entity.id
_entity.type
_entity.pdbx_description
1 polymer ?
#
loop_
_entity_poly.entity_id
_entity_poly.type
_entity_poly.pdbx_seq_one_letter_code
_entity_poly.pdbx_strand_id
1 'polypeptide(L)'
;MANLKQAKDSKAHSMGLHKEVLKGRTQQVFFNPEEAENFFYYGAYDVDFNKRTEIDAKDLTCNKLNEKINSFMQEGYGTIVVKNPQGKHSLGVGILNKLNLIFEGSLGYFGIGCIDGPVVRITGRVGWSCAENMMAGKVLIEKNAGSCFGAAIRGGDLICKGCVGARTGIDMKGGTIIVGGDAGAFTGFMMQR
;
A
#
# COMPACT_ATOMS: atom_id res chain seq x y z
N MET A 1 40.57 -37.82 22.57
CA MET A 1 40.20 -36.41 22.35
C MET A 1 40.20 -36.15 20.85
N ALA A 2 39.03 -35.89 20.26
CA ALA A 2 38.92 -35.64 18.83
C ALA A 2 39.41 -34.22 18.50
N ASN A 3 40.42 -34.11 17.63
CA ASN A 3 40.90 -32.84 17.10
C ASN A 3 39.85 -32.24 16.16
N LEU A 4 39.03 -31.33 16.68
CA LEU A 4 38.21 -30.44 15.87
C LEU A 4 39.13 -29.45 15.16
N LYS A 5 39.38 -29.67 13.87
CA LYS A 5 40.02 -28.69 12.99
C LYS A 5 39.21 -27.38 13.07
N GLN A 6 39.88 -26.28 13.40
CA GLN A 6 39.28 -24.94 13.32
C GLN A 6 38.74 -24.72 11.90
N ALA A 7 37.41 -24.62 11.78
CA ALA A 7 36.72 -24.35 10.53
C ALA A 7 36.96 -22.90 10.09
N LYS A 8 38.16 -22.62 9.56
CA LYS A 8 38.50 -21.31 8.96
C LYS A 8 37.81 -21.07 7.60
N ASP A 9 37.15 -22.07 7.04
CA ASP A 9 36.53 -22.04 5.71
C ASP A 9 35.01 -22.25 5.74
N SER A 10 34.30 -21.68 6.74
CA SER A 10 32.83 -21.68 6.68
C SER A 10 32.34 -20.58 5.72
N LYS A 11 31.22 -20.83 5.03
CA LYS A 11 30.56 -19.82 4.16
C LYS A 11 30.26 -18.51 4.90
N ALA A 12 30.00 -18.57 6.21
CA ALA A 12 29.83 -17.38 7.04
C ALA A 12 31.13 -16.59 7.20
N HIS A 13 32.28 -17.27 7.27
CA HIS A 13 33.59 -16.63 7.35
C HIS A 13 33.94 -15.93 6.02
N SER A 14 33.67 -16.55 4.87
CA SER A 14 33.86 -15.90 3.56
C SER A 14 32.91 -14.72 3.32
N MET A 15 31.73 -14.72 3.95
CA MET A 15 30.78 -13.60 3.94
C MET A 15 31.12 -12.47 4.93
N GLY A 16 32.28 -12.52 5.62
CA GLY A 16 32.72 -11.43 6.51
C GLY A 16 32.04 -11.39 7.89
N LEU A 17 31.20 -12.38 8.23
CA LEU A 17 30.44 -12.46 9.49
C LEU A 17 31.29 -12.92 10.70
N HIS A 18 32.58 -12.59 10.68
CA HIS A 18 33.57 -12.94 11.70
C HIS A 18 34.32 -11.71 12.23
N LYS A 19 34.17 -10.55 11.58
CA LYS A 19 34.62 -9.26 12.11
C LYS A 19 33.42 -8.53 12.71
N GLU A 20 33.61 -7.95 13.88
CA GLU A 20 32.67 -7.00 14.48
C GLU A 20 32.46 -5.84 13.47
N VAL A 21 31.32 -5.87 12.76
CA VAL A 21 31.03 -5.00 11.59
C VAL A 21 30.90 -3.52 11.97
N LEU A 22 30.97 -3.20 13.27
CA LEU A 22 30.62 -1.89 13.82
C LEU A 22 31.81 -1.02 14.25
N LYS A 23 33.06 -1.50 14.17
CA LYS A 23 34.21 -0.61 14.43
C LYS A 23 34.32 0.45 13.34
N GLY A 24 34.11 1.71 13.73
CA GLY A 24 34.14 2.87 12.82
C GLY A 24 32.80 3.21 12.16
N ARG A 25 31.71 2.51 12.51
CA ARG A 25 30.35 2.87 12.09
C ARG A 25 29.58 3.41 13.28
N THR A 26 29.13 4.65 13.17
CA THR A 26 28.26 5.29 14.17
C THR A 26 26.87 4.64 14.09
N GLN A 27 26.31 4.17 15.21
CA GLN A 27 24.93 3.65 15.31
C GLN A 27 23.86 4.76 15.24
N GLN A 28 24.28 6.02 15.19
CA GLN A 28 23.37 7.15 15.05
C GLN A 28 22.79 7.14 13.63
N VAL A 29 21.47 7.04 13.57
CA VAL A 29 20.72 7.28 12.33
C VAL A 29 20.63 8.79 12.18
N PHE A 30 21.35 9.33 11.20
CA PHE A 30 21.27 10.74 10.86
C PHE A 30 20.08 10.92 9.92
N PHE A 31 19.12 11.76 10.29
CA PHE A 31 18.05 12.17 9.40
C PHE A 31 18.57 13.30 8.53
N ASN A 32 18.76 13.04 7.23
CA ASN A 32 18.99 14.08 6.25
C ASN A 32 17.69 14.29 5.44
N PRO A 33 17.02 15.45 5.54
CA PRO A 33 15.81 15.72 4.77
C PRO A 33 16.03 15.69 3.24
N GLU A 34 17.27 15.79 2.78
CA GLU A 34 17.64 15.71 1.36
C GLU A 34 17.73 14.26 0.84
N GLU A 35 17.74 13.24 1.70
CA GLU A 35 17.75 11.83 1.30
C GLU A 35 16.37 11.36 0.82
N ALA A 36 15.84 12.02 -0.20
CA ALA A 36 14.51 11.74 -0.73
C ALA A 36 14.39 10.31 -1.30
N GLU A 37 15.51 9.70 -1.69
CA GLU A 37 15.62 8.28 -2.05
C GLU A 37 15.21 7.32 -0.92
N ASN A 38 15.40 7.71 0.35
CA ASN A 38 14.99 6.91 1.51
C ASN A 38 13.47 6.99 1.78
N PHE A 39 12.71 7.81 1.02
CA PHE A 39 11.24 7.86 1.09
C PHE A 39 10.55 6.81 0.23
N PHE A 40 11.30 5.84 -0.33
CA PHE A 40 10.79 4.79 -1.19
C PHE A 40 11.23 3.42 -0.70
N TYR A 41 10.45 2.39 -1.03
CA TYR A 41 10.81 1.02 -0.73
C TYR A 41 11.99 0.55 -1.57
N TYR A 42 12.80 -0.34 -0.99
CA TYR A 42 13.75 -1.13 -1.76
C TYR A 42 13.00 -1.91 -2.85
N GLY A 43 13.40 -1.72 -4.11
CA GLY A 43 12.75 -2.36 -5.26
C GLY A 43 11.51 -1.62 -5.79
N ALA A 44 11.19 -0.43 -5.28
CA ALA A 44 10.18 0.42 -5.90
C ALA A 44 10.62 0.82 -7.32
N TYR A 45 9.74 0.65 -8.28
CA TYR A 45 9.93 1.11 -9.65
C TYR A 45 9.99 2.64 -9.77
N ASP A 46 10.86 3.13 -10.64
CA ASP A 46 10.87 4.52 -11.10
C ASP A 46 9.76 4.69 -12.15
N VAL A 47 8.86 5.65 -11.92
CA VAL A 47 7.66 5.84 -12.73
C VAL A 47 7.46 7.31 -13.09
N ASP A 48 7.05 7.57 -14.33
CA ASP A 48 6.67 8.91 -14.78
C ASP A 48 5.18 9.12 -14.59
N PHE A 49 4.80 10.03 -13.69
CA PHE A 49 3.41 10.38 -13.40
C PHE A 49 2.66 10.90 -14.64
N ASN A 50 3.35 11.45 -15.64
CA ASN A 50 2.75 11.89 -16.91
C ASN A 50 2.55 10.73 -17.90
N LYS A 51 3.28 9.62 -17.72
CA LYS A 51 3.14 8.43 -18.56
C LYS A 51 1.91 7.63 -18.10
N ARG A 52 0.87 7.66 -18.92
CA ARG A 52 -0.45 7.09 -18.64
C ARG A 52 -0.74 5.84 -19.46
N THR A 53 -1.33 4.83 -18.82
CA THR A 53 -1.88 3.64 -19.48
C THR A 53 -3.25 3.27 -18.93
N GLU A 54 -3.98 2.43 -19.66
CA GLU A 54 -5.33 1.99 -19.33
C GLU A 54 -5.45 0.47 -19.51
N ILE A 55 -6.25 -0.16 -18.66
CA ILE A 55 -6.51 -1.59 -18.66
C ILE A 55 -7.97 -1.89 -18.39
N ASP A 56 -8.57 -2.77 -19.20
CA ASP A 56 -9.92 -3.27 -18.95
C ASP A 56 -9.88 -4.49 -18.02
N ALA A 57 -10.54 -4.38 -16.88
CA ALA A 57 -10.62 -5.43 -15.88
C ALA A 57 -11.74 -6.45 -16.18
N LYS A 58 -12.60 -6.25 -17.19
CA LYS A 58 -13.82 -7.05 -17.42
C LYS A 58 -13.55 -8.56 -17.46
N ASP A 59 -12.62 -9.00 -18.29
CA ASP A 59 -12.31 -10.42 -18.49
C ASP A 59 -11.07 -10.88 -17.71
N LEU A 60 -10.58 -10.05 -16.78
CA LEU A 60 -9.42 -10.36 -15.94
C LEU A 60 -9.85 -10.85 -14.56
N THR A 61 -9.11 -11.83 -14.02
CA THR A 61 -9.18 -12.17 -12.60
C THR A 61 -8.44 -11.13 -11.77
N CYS A 62 -8.72 -11.06 -10.46
CA CYS A 62 -8.06 -10.11 -9.55
C CYS A 62 -6.53 -10.24 -9.58
N ASN A 63 -6.00 -11.46 -9.51
CA ASN A 63 -4.56 -11.72 -9.53
C ASN A 63 -3.93 -11.23 -10.83
N LYS A 64 -4.51 -11.56 -11.99
CA LYS A 64 -4.01 -11.13 -13.30
C LYS A 64 -4.04 -9.62 -13.47
N LEU A 65 -5.06 -8.95 -12.91
CA LEU A 65 -5.11 -7.49 -12.95
C LEU A 65 -4.00 -6.88 -12.09
N ASN A 66 -3.82 -7.36 -10.85
CA ASN A 66 -2.78 -6.86 -9.96
C ASN A 66 -1.38 -7.11 -10.51
N GLU A 67 -1.14 -8.28 -11.12
CA GLU A 67 0.10 -8.58 -11.85
C GLU A 67 0.35 -7.58 -12.98
N LYS A 68 -0.67 -7.28 -13.80
CA LYS A 68 -0.54 -6.29 -14.87
C LYS A 68 -0.29 -4.87 -14.37
N ILE A 69 -0.93 -4.46 -13.27
CA ILE A 69 -0.63 -3.18 -12.62
C ILE A 69 0.86 -3.14 -12.22
N ASN A 70 1.39 -4.22 -11.66
CA ASN A 70 2.80 -4.33 -11.32
C ASN A 70 3.71 -4.24 -12.54
N SER A 71 3.38 -4.95 -13.63
CA SER A 71 4.13 -4.87 -14.90
C SER A 71 4.15 -3.45 -15.47
N PHE A 72 3.04 -2.72 -15.42
CA PHE A 72 3.02 -1.33 -15.89
C PHE A 72 3.89 -0.41 -15.03
N MET A 73 3.93 -0.61 -13.71
CA MET A 73 4.87 0.13 -12.86
C MET A 73 6.32 -0.18 -13.25
N GLN A 74 6.63 -1.45 -13.55
CA GLN A 74 7.96 -1.84 -14.03
C GLN A 74 8.32 -1.22 -15.40
N GLU A 75 7.33 -0.98 -16.26
CA GLU A 75 7.48 -0.27 -17.54
C GLU A 75 7.53 1.27 -17.38
N GLY A 76 7.50 1.78 -16.14
CA GLY A 76 7.63 3.19 -15.81
C GLY A 76 6.32 3.99 -15.91
N TYR A 77 5.15 3.34 -15.98
CA TYR A 77 3.87 4.05 -15.97
C TYR A 77 3.54 4.55 -14.56
N GLY A 78 3.51 5.87 -14.37
CA GLY A 78 3.13 6.51 -13.11
C GLY A 78 1.65 6.87 -13.02
N THR A 79 0.88 6.70 -14.10
CA THR A 79 -0.58 6.79 -14.06
C THR A 79 -1.23 5.58 -14.72
N ILE A 80 -2.01 4.81 -13.96
CA ILE A 80 -2.69 3.59 -14.44
C ILE A 80 -4.19 3.74 -14.22
N VAL A 81 -4.97 3.49 -15.27
CA VAL A 81 -6.45 3.54 -15.23
C VAL A 81 -7.03 2.15 -15.43
N VAL A 82 -7.79 1.69 -14.45
CA VAL A 82 -8.50 0.42 -14.49
C VAL A 82 -9.96 0.67 -14.83
N LYS A 83 -10.39 0.18 -15.99
CA LYS A 83 -11.78 0.26 -16.46
C LYS A 83 -12.56 -0.99 -16.09
N ASN A 84 -13.87 -0.83 -15.92
CA ASN A 84 -14.82 -1.92 -15.68
C ASN A 84 -14.41 -2.89 -14.55
N PRO A 85 -14.04 -2.41 -13.34
CA PRO A 85 -13.65 -3.28 -12.23
C PRO A 85 -14.78 -4.19 -11.70
N GLN A 86 -16.05 -3.89 -12.03
CA GLN A 86 -17.23 -4.74 -11.79
C GLN A 86 -17.42 -5.21 -10.34
N GLY A 87 -16.99 -4.42 -9.35
CA GLY A 87 -17.12 -4.81 -7.94
C GLY A 87 -16.26 -6.02 -7.57
N LYS A 88 -15.23 -6.36 -8.36
CA LYS A 88 -14.30 -7.44 -8.04
C LYS A 88 -13.52 -7.11 -6.77
N HIS A 89 -13.23 -8.16 -6.00
CA HIS A 89 -12.54 -8.08 -4.73
C HIS A 89 -11.04 -7.93 -4.90
N SER A 90 -10.38 -7.34 -3.90
CA SER A 90 -8.92 -7.33 -3.75
C SER A 90 -8.17 -6.73 -4.95
N LEU A 91 -8.76 -5.75 -5.63
CA LEU A 91 -8.08 -5.01 -6.70
C LEU A 91 -7.17 -3.93 -6.12
N GLY A 92 -5.97 -3.78 -6.68
CA GLY A 92 -4.99 -2.78 -6.27
C GLY A 92 -4.48 -2.96 -4.83
N VAL A 93 -4.48 -4.20 -4.33
CA VAL A 93 -3.93 -4.56 -3.02
C VAL A 93 -2.40 -4.66 -3.10
N GLY A 94 -1.70 -4.21 -2.06
CA GLY A 94 -0.24 -4.39 -1.96
C GLY A 94 0.57 -3.47 -2.85
N ILE A 95 0.02 -2.31 -3.22
CA ILE A 95 0.73 -1.30 -4.01
C ILE A 95 1.60 -0.47 -3.07
N LEU A 96 2.91 -0.71 -3.13
CA LEU A 96 3.94 -0.05 -2.29
C LEU A 96 4.77 0.97 -3.07
N ASN A 97 4.27 1.39 -4.23
CA ASN A 97 4.87 2.37 -5.12
C ASN A 97 4.05 3.66 -5.09
N LYS A 98 4.72 4.81 -5.22
CA LYS A 98 4.03 6.09 -5.45
C LYS A 98 3.65 6.17 -6.92
N LEU A 99 2.36 6.21 -7.22
CA LEU A 99 1.79 6.43 -8.55
C LEU A 99 0.36 6.95 -8.43
N ASN A 100 -0.21 7.35 -9.56
CA ASN A 100 -1.64 7.60 -9.70
C ASN A 100 -2.35 6.33 -10.14
N LEU A 101 -3.32 5.86 -9.36
CA LEU A 101 -4.13 4.70 -9.70
C LEU A 101 -5.61 5.10 -9.73
N ILE A 102 -6.27 4.90 -10.88
CA ILE A 102 -7.65 5.35 -11.08
C ILE A 102 -8.52 4.14 -11.41
N PHE A 103 -9.58 3.92 -10.64
CA PHE A 103 -10.59 2.91 -10.95
C PHE A 103 -11.88 3.56 -11.44
N GLU A 104 -12.24 3.28 -12.70
CA GLU A 104 -13.47 3.73 -13.33
C GLU A 104 -14.58 2.71 -13.08
N GLY A 105 -15.12 2.75 -11.86
CA GLY A 105 -16.21 1.88 -11.42
C GLY A 105 -16.09 1.50 -9.95
N SER A 106 -16.90 0.53 -9.54
CA SER A 106 -16.95 0.07 -8.14
C SER A 106 -15.93 -1.03 -7.88
N LEU A 107 -15.37 -1.05 -6.67
CA LEU A 107 -14.57 -2.15 -6.15
C LEU A 107 -15.37 -2.98 -5.13
N GLY A 108 -15.03 -4.26 -5.04
CA GLY A 108 -15.56 -5.14 -4.02
C GLY A 108 -14.85 -4.98 -2.68
N TYR A 109 -14.96 -6.02 -1.86
CA TYR A 109 -14.24 -6.16 -0.60
C TYR A 109 -12.72 -6.10 -0.76
N PHE A 110 -12.04 -5.56 0.26
CA PHE A 110 -10.59 -5.49 0.37
C PHE A 110 -9.87 -4.77 -0.78
N GLY A 111 -10.57 -3.94 -1.56
CA GLY A 111 -9.93 -3.11 -2.58
C GLY A 111 -8.95 -2.11 -1.96
N ILE A 112 -7.78 -1.93 -2.58
CA ILE A 112 -6.77 -0.95 -2.12
C ILE A 112 -6.23 -1.25 -0.71
N GLY A 113 -6.29 -2.49 -0.26
CA GLY A 113 -5.69 -2.89 1.02
C GLY A 113 -4.15 -2.93 0.97
N CYS A 114 -3.51 -2.78 2.13
CA CYS A 114 -2.07 -2.92 2.32
C CYS A 114 -1.23 -2.05 1.37
N ILE A 115 -1.68 -0.83 1.11
CA ILE A 115 -0.95 0.13 0.25
C ILE A 115 -0.04 1.04 1.05
N ASP A 116 0.99 1.56 0.40
CA ASP A 116 1.88 2.58 0.96
C ASP A 116 2.33 3.57 -0.12
N GLY A 117 1.79 4.78 -0.06
CA GLY A 117 2.20 5.90 -0.90
C GLY A 117 1.37 6.23 -2.15
N PRO A 118 0.53 5.36 -2.77
CA PRO A 118 -0.14 5.74 -4.02
C PRO A 118 -1.21 6.81 -3.80
N VAL A 119 -1.54 7.51 -4.89
CA VAL A 119 -2.70 8.40 -4.99
C VAL A 119 -3.78 7.66 -5.78
N VAL A 120 -4.85 7.26 -5.10
CA VAL A 120 -5.90 6.42 -5.67
C VAL A 120 -7.20 7.20 -5.79
N ARG A 121 -7.88 7.09 -6.93
CA ARG A 121 -9.25 7.62 -7.14
C ARG A 121 -10.18 6.52 -7.63
N ILE A 122 -11.31 6.35 -6.96
CA ILE A 122 -12.34 5.36 -7.30
C ILE A 122 -13.65 6.10 -7.55
N THR A 123 -14.17 6.02 -8.79
CA THR A 123 -15.40 6.74 -9.19
C THR A 123 -16.69 6.03 -8.74
N GLY A 124 -16.59 4.75 -8.37
CA GLY A 124 -17.72 3.94 -7.91
C GLY A 124 -17.83 3.83 -6.39
N ARG A 125 -18.61 2.82 -5.96
CA ARG A 125 -18.74 2.42 -4.56
C ARG A 125 -17.63 1.42 -4.21
N VAL A 126 -17.29 1.31 -2.94
CA VAL A 126 -16.34 0.29 -2.46
C VAL A 126 -16.97 -0.60 -1.40
N GLY A 127 -16.52 -1.86 -1.35
CA GLY A 127 -17.01 -2.86 -0.41
C GLY A 127 -16.38 -2.77 0.97
N TRP A 128 -16.60 -3.83 1.76
CA TRP A 128 -16.02 -4.04 3.09
C TRP A 128 -14.48 -3.94 3.06
N SER A 129 -13.89 -3.19 3.99
CA SER A 129 -12.44 -3.16 4.26
C SER A 129 -11.61 -2.58 3.13
N CYS A 130 -12.20 -1.68 2.34
CA CYS A 130 -11.40 -0.89 1.42
C CYS A 130 -10.36 -0.05 2.18
N ALA A 131 -9.13 -0.02 1.65
CA ALA A 131 -7.98 0.65 2.26
C ALA A 131 -7.57 0.13 3.66
N GLU A 132 -7.87 -1.14 3.95
CA GLU A 132 -7.35 -1.79 5.15
C GLU A 132 -5.82 -1.77 5.21
N ASN A 133 -5.25 -1.47 6.37
CA ASN A 133 -3.81 -1.43 6.61
C ASN A 133 -3.04 -0.50 5.64
N MET A 134 -3.67 0.62 5.25
CA MET A 134 -3.01 1.69 4.50
C MET A 134 -1.95 2.38 5.39
N MET A 135 -0.74 2.51 4.86
CA MET A 135 0.42 3.04 5.58
C MET A 135 0.68 4.51 5.27
N ALA A 136 0.54 4.91 4.00
CA ALA A 136 0.59 6.30 3.54
C ALA A 136 -0.11 6.43 2.18
N GLY A 137 -0.16 7.65 1.65
CA GLY A 137 -0.78 7.97 0.36
C GLY A 137 -2.11 8.70 0.51
N LYS A 138 -2.87 8.77 -0.58
CA LYS A 138 -4.22 9.37 -0.58
C LYS A 138 -5.18 8.48 -1.35
N VAL A 139 -6.36 8.20 -0.78
CA VAL A 139 -7.40 7.40 -1.46
C VAL A 139 -8.71 8.18 -1.43
N LEU A 140 -9.27 8.46 -2.59
CA LEU A 140 -10.55 9.15 -2.76
C LEU A 140 -11.60 8.19 -3.33
N ILE A 141 -12.70 8.02 -2.59
CA ILE A 141 -13.90 7.33 -3.03
C ILE A 141 -14.97 8.38 -3.37
N GLU A 142 -15.45 8.37 -4.62
CA GLU A 142 -16.45 9.36 -5.07
C GLU A 142 -17.88 9.04 -4.61
N LYS A 143 -18.18 7.78 -4.26
CA LYS A 143 -19.48 7.35 -3.76
C LYS A 143 -19.38 6.82 -2.31
N ASN A 144 -20.23 5.87 -1.95
CA ASN A 144 -20.27 5.28 -0.60
C ASN A 144 -19.23 4.17 -0.43
N ALA A 145 -18.83 3.93 0.82
CA ALA A 145 -17.98 2.83 1.23
C ALA A 145 -18.70 1.87 2.18
N GLY A 146 -18.27 0.59 2.18
CA GLY A 146 -18.80 -0.44 3.07
C GLY A 146 -18.31 -0.33 4.52
N SER A 147 -18.62 -1.36 5.31
CA SER A 147 -18.14 -1.49 6.69
C SER A 147 -16.63 -1.70 6.77
N CYS A 148 -16.03 -1.44 7.94
CA CYS A 148 -14.59 -1.52 8.20
C CYS A 148 -13.72 -0.73 7.21
N PHE A 149 -14.26 0.34 6.62
CA PHE A 149 -13.52 1.24 5.75
C PHE A 149 -12.30 1.81 6.50
N GLY A 150 -11.10 1.65 5.93
CA GLY A 150 -9.86 2.07 6.58
C GLY A 150 -9.50 1.30 7.85
N ALA A 151 -9.89 0.02 7.97
CA ALA A 151 -9.49 -0.82 9.11
C ALA A 151 -7.97 -0.85 9.28
N ALA A 152 -7.49 -0.74 10.52
CA ALA A 152 -6.07 -0.78 10.87
C ALA A 152 -5.18 0.20 10.09
N ILE A 153 -5.74 1.31 9.57
CA ILE A 153 -4.97 2.36 8.90
C ILE A 153 -3.91 2.92 9.87
N ARG A 154 -2.71 3.16 9.35
CA ARG A 154 -1.58 3.70 10.11
C ARG A 154 -1.15 5.09 9.65
N GLY A 155 -1.49 5.47 8.42
CA GLY A 155 -1.14 6.78 7.87
C GLY A 155 -1.84 7.08 6.54
N GLY A 156 -1.62 8.30 6.03
CA GLY A 156 -2.22 8.82 4.81
C GLY A 156 -3.65 9.36 5.00
N ASP A 157 -4.24 9.81 3.88
CA ASP A 157 -5.58 10.40 3.84
C ASP A 157 -6.55 9.49 3.09
N LEU A 158 -7.57 9.01 3.77
CA LEU A 158 -8.64 8.18 3.21
C LEU A 158 -9.95 8.97 3.20
N ILE A 159 -10.44 9.31 2.02
CA ILE A 159 -11.58 10.21 1.81
C ILE A 159 -12.72 9.46 1.14
N CYS A 160 -13.90 9.50 1.75
CA CYS A 160 -15.16 9.04 1.16
C CYS A 160 -16.12 10.23 1.01
N LYS A 161 -16.50 10.58 -0.22
CA LYS A 161 -17.48 11.66 -0.45
C LYS A 161 -18.89 11.29 0.01
N GLY A 162 -19.24 10.00 0.02
CA GLY A 162 -20.54 9.50 0.45
C GLY A 162 -20.57 9.04 1.90
N CYS A 163 -21.54 8.17 2.22
CA CYS A 163 -21.65 7.53 3.52
C CYS A 163 -20.71 6.32 3.64
N VAL A 164 -20.34 5.97 4.87
CA VAL A 164 -19.53 4.79 5.20
C VAL A 164 -20.29 3.84 6.13
N GLY A 165 -19.93 2.55 6.08
CA GLY A 165 -20.56 1.52 6.91
C GLY A 165 -20.11 1.53 8.38
N ALA A 166 -20.52 0.49 9.10
CA ALA A 166 -20.14 0.29 10.50
C ALA A 166 -18.64 0.00 10.65
N ARG A 167 -18.07 0.28 11.83
CA ARG A 167 -16.66 0.00 12.16
C ARG A 167 -15.64 0.70 11.26
N THR A 168 -15.99 1.85 10.68
CA THR A 168 -15.03 2.68 9.94
C THR A 168 -13.88 3.07 10.85
N GLY A 169 -12.64 2.90 10.40
CA GLY A 169 -11.43 3.16 11.20
C GLY A 169 -11.24 2.21 12.38
N ILE A 170 -11.79 0.99 12.35
CA ILE A 170 -11.56 0.00 13.40
C ILE A 170 -10.07 -0.32 13.55
N ASP A 171 -9.56 -0.32 14.79
CA ASP A 171 -8.15 -0.56 15.11
C ASP A 171 -7.15 0.40 14.41
N MET A 172 -7.60 1.59 13.98
CA MET A 172 -6.70 2.57 13.37
C MET A 172 -5.65 3.07 14.37
N LYS A 173 -4.41 3.25 13.89
CA LYS A 173 -3.24 3.70 14.67
C LYS A 173 -2.69 5.05 14.23
N GLY A 174 -3.19 5.58 13.11
CA GLY A 174 -2.76 6.86 12.56
C GLY A 174 -3.47 7.14 11.23
N GLY A 175 -3.07 8.23 10.57
CA GLY A 175 -3.72 8.71 9.35
C GLY A 175 -5.05 9.42 9.60
N THR A 176 -5.72 9.78 8.51
CA THR A 176 -6.97 10.56 8.54
C THR A 176 -8.02 9.87 7.70
N ILE A 177 -9.22 9.65 8.27
CA ILE A 177 -10.40 9.22 7.53
C ILE A 177 -11.40 10.38 7.49
N ILE A 178 -11.76 10.83 6.28
CA ILE A 178 -12.74 11.92 6.05
C ILE A 178 -13.98 11.33 5.40
N VAL A 179 -15.14 11.55 6.04
CA VAL A 179 -16.44 11.09 5.55
C VAL A 179 -17.30 12.30 5.21
N GLY A 180 -17.79 12.37 3.97
CA GLY A 180 -18.64 13.46 3.49
C GLY A 180 -20.13 13.26 3.78
N GLY A 181 -20.57 12.02 3.98
CA GLY A 181 -21.93 11.67 4.40
C GLY A 181 -22.01 11.15 5.83
N ASP A 182 -22.87 10.16 6.06
CA ASP A 182 -23.05 9.55 7.38
C ASP A 182 -22.02 8.45 7.67
N ALA A 183 -21.68 8.27 8.94
CA ALA A 183 -20.86 7.17 9.42
C ALA A 183 -21.71 6.15 10.21
N GLY A 184 -21.46 4.86 9.97
CA GLY A 184 -22.16 3.78 10.66
C GLY A 184 -21.73 3.58 12.13
N ALA A 185 -22.45 2.68 12.81
CA ALA A 185 -22.17 2.33 14.21
C ALA A 185 -20.74 1.81 14.43
N PHE A 186 -20.21 1.99 15.64
CA PHE A 186 -18.86 1.56 16.03
C PHE A 186 -17.72 2.18 15.21
N THR A 187 -17.92 3.35 14.62
CA THR A 187 -16.84 4.12 13.99
C THR A 187 -15.74 4.45 15.02
N GLY A 188 -14.48 4.28 14.65
CA GLY A 188 -13.32 4.46 15.54
C GLY A 188 -13.17 3.40 16.62
N PHE A 189 -13.89 2.26 16.54
CA PHE A 189 -13.80 1.21 17.54
C PHE A 189 -12.37 0.66 17.64
N MET A 190 -11.83 0.56 18.86
CA MET A 190 -10.44 0.14 19.11
C MET A 190 -9.36 1.05 18.49
N MET A 191 -9.68 2.28 18.10
CA MET A 191 -8.68 3.25 17.66
C MET A 191 -7.63 3.48 18.76
N GLN A 192 -6.34 3.42 18.38
CA GLN A 192 -5.19 3.55 19.27
C GLN A 192 -4.45 4.86 18.98
N ARG A 193 -3.73 5.35 19.99
CA ARG A 193 -2.87 6.54 19.91
C ARG A 193 -1.41 6.15 19.88
#